data_AF-A0A7Y0N422-F1
#
_entry.id   AF-A0A7Y0N422-F1
#
_cell.length_a   1.000
_cell.length_b   1.000
_cell.length_c   1.000
_cell.angle_alpha   90.00
_cell.angle_beta   90.00
_cell.angle_gamma   90.00
#
_symmetry.space_group_name_H-M   'P 1'
#
loop_
_entity.id
_entity.type
_entity.pdbx_description
1 polymer ?
#
loop_
_entity_poly.entity_id
_entity_poly.type
_entity_poly.pdbx_seq_one_letter_code
_entity_poly.pdbx_strand_id
1 'polypeptide(L)'
;MLTSNIQKSIRNSYQNLQAQLDNFVPRRAQNYLVAEIAKTLCGQYHKSNRILVAEAGTGIGKSLSYLMAAIPVAVHNNRKVVISTATVALQEQLVNKDLPLFRRITDREFSFILAKGRQRYCCAEKLATASGVDGGQLAMFETKP
;
A
#
# COMPACT_ATOMS: atom_id res chain seq x y z
N MET A 1 10.53 17.42 2.68
CA MET A 1 9.97 18.13 3.85
C MET A 1 8.49 17.86 3.96
N LEU A 2 7.94 17.83 5.18
CA LEU A 2 6.52 17.56 5.41
C LEU A 2 5.72 18.84 5.14
N THR A 3 5.11 18.93 3.96
CA THR A 3 4.40 20.12 3.50
C THR A 3 2.98 20.20 4.07
N SER A 4 2.39 21.40 4.06
CA SER A 4 0.99 21.62 4.44
C SER A 4 0.02 20.77 3.61
N ASN A 5 0.32 20.56 2.32
CA ASN A 5 -0.47 19.73 1.41
C ASN A 5 -0.47 18.25 1.84
N ILE A 6 0.71 17.69 2.15
CA ILE A 6 0.80 16.30 2.63
C ILE A 6 0.04 16.15 3.95
N GLN A 7 0.21 17.09 4.90
CA GLN A 7 -0.52 17.05 6.16
C GLN A 7 -2.03 17.14 5.96
N LYS A 8 -2.50 17.97 5.02
CA LYS A 8 -3.92 18.10 4.69
C LYS A 8 -4.46 16.80 4.10
N SER A 9 -3.75 16.18 3.16
CA SER A 9 -4.15 14.88 2.58
C SER A 9 -4.24 13.79 3.67
N ILE A 10 -3.25 13.70 4.58
CA ILE A 10 -3.28 12.77 5.72
C ILE A 10 -4.52 13.01 6.61
N ARG A 11 -4.79 14.27 6.98
CA ARG A 11 -5.95 14.63 7.82
C ARG A 11 -7.28 14.30 7.13
N ASN A 12 -7.40 14.63 5.85
CA ASN A 12 -8.59 14.33 5.04
C ASN A 12 -8.83 12.82 4.97
N SER A 13 -7.80 12.02 4.66
CA SER A 13 -7.89 10.56 4.67
C SER A 13 -8.37 10.01 6.02
N TYR A 14 -7.88 10.57 7.12
CA TYR A 14 -8.28 10.13 8.46
C TYR A 14 -9.75 10.49 8.78
N GLN A 15 -10.18 11.71 8.44
CA GLN A 15 -11.57 12.14 8.61
C GLN A 15 -12.53 11.30 7.75
N ASN A 16 -12.16 11.02 6.50
CA ASN A 16 -12.94 10.18 5.60
C ASN A 16 -13.02 8.73 6.10
N LEU A 17 -11.94 8.19 6.67
CA LEU A 17 -11.96 6.87 7.31
C LEU A 17 -12.99 6.81 8.45
N GLN A 18 -13.00 7.83 9.31
CA GLN A 18 -13.95 7.91 10.42
C GLN A 18 -15.40 8.02 9.93
N ALA A 19 -15.64 8.75 8.83
CA ALA A 19 -16.98 8.92 8.27
C ALA A 19 -17.50 7.67 7.54
N GLN A 20 -16.62 6.84 6.96
CA GLN A 20 -17.01 5.67 6.18
C GLN A 20 -17.09 4.36 6.98
N LEU A 21 -16.66 4.35 8.24
CA LEU A 21 -16.64 3.16 9.07
C LEU A 21 -17.52 3.36 10.32
N ASP A 22 -18.68 2.71 10.32
CA ASP A 22 -19.72 2.85 11.36
C ASP A 22 -19.22 2.64 12.80
N ASN A 23 -18.21 1.79 12.99
CA ASN A 23 -17.63 1.45 14.29
C ASN A 23 -16.15 1.87 14.40
N PHE A 24 -15.76 2.97 13.76
CA PHE A 24 -14.40 3.47 13.86
C PHE A 24 -14.10 4.04 15.25
N VAL A 25 -13.16 3.40 15.95
CA VAL A 25 -12.62 3.90 17.21
C VAL A 25 -11.27 4.57 16.96
N PRO A 26 -11.16 5.89 17.20
CA PRO A 26 -9.87 6.60 17.14
C PRO A 26 -8.88 6.00 18.14
N ARG A 27 -7.66 5.74 17.69
CA ARG A 27 -6.58 5.20 18.55
C ARG A 27 -5.39 6.14 18.50
N ARG A 28 -4.97 6.65 19.66
CA ARG A 28 -3.79 7.54 19.76
C ARG A 28 -2.54 6.91 19.15
N ALA A 29 -2.33 5.61 19.36
CA ALA A 29 -1.20 4.87 18.80
C ALA A 29 -1.21 4.84 17.26
N GLN A 30 -2.39 4.79 16.64
CA GLN A 30 -2.53 4.83 15.18
C GLN A 30 -2.06 6.18 14.63
N ASN A 31 -2.54 7.28 15.22
CA ASN A 31 -2.19 8.65 14.82
C ASN A 31 -0.72 8.97 15.07
N TYR A 32 -0.18 8.48 16.18
CA TYR A 32 1.24 8.58 16.47
C TYR A 32 2.08 7.87 15.40
N LEU A 33 1.73 6.64 15.04
CA LEU A 33 2.43 5.89 14.00
C LEU A 33 2.34 6.57 12.62
N VAL A 34 1.18 7.11 12.23
CA VAL A 34 1.00 7.90 11.00
C VAL A 34 1.96 9.10 10.99
N ALA A 35 2.00 9.85 12.08
CA ALA A 35 2.85 11.03 12.19
C ALA A 35 4.33 10.66 12.07
N GLU A 36 4.79 9.66 12.83
CA GLU A 36 6.20 9.27 12.83
C GLU A 36 6.67 8.72 11.48
N ILE A 37 5.83 7.95 10.78
CA ILE A 37 6.13 7.50 9.41
C ILE A 37 6.23 8.71 8.47
N ALA A 38 5.26 9.63 8.50
CA ALA A 38 5.23 10.78 7.60
C ALA A 38 6.44 11.71 7.82
N LYS A 39 6.79 11.99 9.08
CA LYS A 39 7.98 12.80 9.45
C LYS A 39 9.27 12.16 8.94
N THR A 40 9.41 10.85 9.14
CA THR A 40 10.59 10.09 8.71
C THR A 40 10.72 10.12 7.18
N LEU A 41 9.67 9.76 6.45
CA LEU A 41 9.68 9.76 4.98
C LEU A 41 9.88 11.15 4.37
N CYS A 42 9.43 12.19 5.06
CA CYS A 42 9.60 13.57 4.63
C CYS A 42 10.95 14.20 4.99
N GLY A 43 11.81 13.47 5.71
CA GLY A 43 13.12 13.94 6.17
C GLY A 43 13.03 15.08 7.20
N GLN A 44 12.06 15.03 8.13
CA GLN A 44 12.02 15.98 9.26
C GLN A 44 13.15 15.75 10.27
N TYR A 45 13.62 14.51 10.38
CA TYR A 45 14.73 14.17 11.26
C TYR A 45 16.09 14.45 10.63
N HIS A 46 17.14 14.41 11.44
CA HIS A 46 18.52 14.59 10.99
C HIS A 46 18.84 13.67 9.80
N LYS A 47 19.74 14.09 8.89
CA LYS A 47 20.05 13.33 7.66
C LYS A 47 20.58 11.91 7.91
N SER A 48 21.16 11.65 9.09
CA SER A 48 21.57 10.32 9.54
C SER A 48 20.39 9.42 9.95
N ASN A 49 19.24 10.00 10.28
CA ASN A 49 18.08 9.32 10.89
C ASN A 49 16.95 9.20 9.87
N ARG A 50 17.19 8.41 8.81
CA ARG A 50 16.20 8.21 7.73
C ARG A 50 15.34 6.96 7.90
N ILE A 51 15.57 6.19 8.96
CA ILE A 51 14.92 4.90 9.21
C ILE A 51 14.12 5.04 10.50
N LEU A 52 12.86 4.62 10.44
CA LEU A 52 12.00 4.45 11.60
C LEU A 52 11.89 2.96 11.89
N VAL A 53 12.17 2.58 13.14
CA VAL A 53 11.82 1.27 13.69
C VAL A 53 10.69 1.51 14.69
N ALA A 54 9.55 0.88 14.45
CA ALA A 54 8.37 1.05 15.28
C ALA A 54 7.74 -0.31 15.61
N GLU A 55 7.54 -0.57 16.90
CA GLU A 55 6.71 -1.67 17.36
C GLU A 55 5.26 -1.20 17.45
N ALA A 56 4.34 -2.01 16.93
CA ALA A 56 2.93 -1.68 16.93
C ALA A 56 2.09 -2.91 17.26
N GLY A 57 1.24 -2.78 18.27
CA GLY A 57 0.35 -3.84 18.74
C GLY A 57 -0.62 -4.33 17.66
N THR A 58 -1.18 -5.52 17.83
CA THR A 58 -2.28 -6.02 16.99
C THR A 58 -3.53 -5.13 17.18
N GLY A 59 -4.36 -5.03 16.14
CA GLY A 59 -5.62 -4.26 16.22
C GLY A 59 -5.51 -2.73 16.23
N ILE A 60 -4.31 -2.14 16.26
CA ILE A 60 -4.16 -0.67 16.28
C ILE A 60 -4.41 0.01 14.92
N GLY A 61 -4.64 -0.76 13.85
CA GLY A 61 -4.77 -0.23 12.48
C GLY A 61 -3.44 0.00 11.77
N LYS A 62 -2.42 -0.82 12.05
CA LYS A 62 -1.06 -0.74 11.46
C LYS A 62 -1.06 -0.54 9.94
N SER A 63 -1.84 -1.34 9.22
CA SER A 63 -1.93 -1.26 7.76
C SER A 63 -2.35 0.12 7.28
N LEU A 64 -3.47 0.61 7.80
CA LEU A 64 -3.98 1.93 7.46
C LEU A 64 -3.02 3.04 7.88
N SER A 65 -2.31 2.90 9.00
CA SER A 65 -1.32 3.90 9.42
C SER A 65 -0.23 4.13 8.39
N TYR A 66 0.43 3.06 7.90
CA TYR A 66 1.49 3.25 6.91
C TYR A 66 0.94 3.67 5.54
N LEU A 67 -0.29 3.27 5.17
CA LEU A 67 -0.92 3.71 3.92
C LEU A 67 -1.24 5.21 3.94
N MET A 68 -1.88 5.67 5.03
CA MET A 68 -2.20 7.09 5.27
C MET A 68 -0.97 7.97 5.25
N ALA A 69 0.18 7.49 5.74
CA ALA A 69 1.41 8.26 5.73
C ALA A 69 2.16 8.16 4.39
N ALA A 70 2.42 6.95 3.91
CA ALA A 70 3.35 6.73 2.80
C ALA A 70 2.77 7.13 1.44
N ILE A 71 1.48 6.89 1.19
CA ILE A 71 0.87 7.16 -0.12
C ILE A 71 0.80 8.66 -0.42
N PRO A 72 0.27 9.53 0.47
CA PRO A 72 0.28 10.98 0.22
C PRO A 72 1.69 11.53 0.02
N VAL A 73 2.66 11.07 0.83
CA VAL A 73 4.06 11.45 0.68
C VAL A 73 4.61 11.03 -0.69
N ALA A 74 4.29 9.84 -1.15
CA ALA A 74 4.76 9.34 -2.44
C ALA A 74 4.11 10.06 -3.62
N VAL A 75 2.79 10.25 -3.60
CA VAL A 75 2.03 10.96 -4.63
C VAL A 75 2.53 12.41 -4.77
N HIS A 76 2.65 13.14 -3.67
CA HIS A 76 3.11 14.54 -3.70
C HIS A 76 4.57 14.70 -4.14
N ASN A 77 5.40 13.68 -3.96
CA ASN A 77 6.81 13.72 -4.33
C ASN A 77 7.12 12.94 -5.62
N ASN A 78 6.09 12.47 -6.35
CA ASN A 78 6.23 11.60 -7.53
C ASN A 78 7.18 10.40 -7.29
N ARG A 79 6.95 9.66 -6.20
CA ARG A 79 7.73 8.48 -5.81
C ARG A 79 6.87 7.23 -5.79
N LYS A 80 7.54 6.07 -5.80
CA LYS A 80 6.91 4.75 -5.61
C LYS A 80 7.07 4.29 -4.16
N VAL A 81 6.04 3.67 -3.61
CA VAL A 81 6.09 3.00 -2.29
C VAL A 81 6.21 1.50 -2.52
N VAL A 82 7.13 0.85 -1.81
CA VAL A 82 7.21 -0.60 -1.73
C VAL A 82 6.81 -1.01 -0.33
N ILE A 83 5.78 -1.83 -0.21
CA ILE A 83 5.33 -2.43 1.05
C ILE A 83 5.71 -3.90 1.01
N SER A 84 6.60 -4.32 1.89
CA SER A 84 7.02 -5.71 2.03
C SER A 84 6.38 -6.32 3.28
N THR A 85 5.89 -7.55 3.17
CA THR A 85 5.26 -8.29 4.28
C THR A 85 5.60 -9.78 4.18
N ALA A 86 5.51 -10.48 5.32
CA ALA A 86 6.12 -11.80 5.50
C ALA A 86 5.51 -12.91 4.63
N THR A 87 4.20 -12.86 4.35
CA THR A 87 3.50 -13.96 3.69
C THR A 87 2.62 -13.49 2.54
N VAL A 88 2.35 -14.38 1.58
CA VAL A 88 1.44 -14.12 0.46
C VAL A 88 0.03 -13.75 0.95
N ALA A 89 -0.45 -14.41 2.01
CA ALA A 89 -1.76 -14.10 2.59
C ALA A 89 -1.85 -12.66 3.11
N LEU A 90 -0.78 -12.14 3.75
CA LEU A 90 -0.73 -10.74 4.18
C LEU A 90 -0.66 -9.77 3.00
N GLN A 91 0.02 -10.15 1.91
CA GLN A 91 0.03 -9.35 0.68
C GLN A 91 -1.37 -9.29 0.05
N GLU A 92 -2.08 -10.41 0.00
CA GLU A 92 -3.44 -10.49 -0.52
C GLU A 92 -4.44 -9.73 0.35
N GLN A 93 -4.30 -9.79 1.68
CA GLN A 93 -5.09 -8.95 2.58
C GLN A 93 -4.88 -7.46 2.26
N LEU A 94 -3.63 -7.04 2.06
CA LEU A 94 -3.32 -5.66 1.74
C LEU A 94 -3.98 -5.23 0.41
N VAL A 95 -3.88 -6.06 -0.63
CA VAL A 95 -4.34 -5.76 -2.00
C VAL A 95 -5.85 -5.88 -2.15
N ASN A 96 -6.50 -6.81 -1.47
CA ASN A 96 -7.93 -7.06 -1.61
C ASN A 96 -8.80 -6.32 -0.59
N LYS A 97 -8.21 -5.80 0.50
CA LYS A 97 -8.94 -5.14 1.58
C LYS A 97 -8.40 -3.76 1.91
N ASP A 98 -7.16 -3.68 2.38
CA ASP A 98 -6.62 -2.46 3.00
C ASP A 98 -6.39 -1.34 1.95
N LEU A 99 -5.80 -1.67 0.79
CA LEU A 99 -5.55 -0.72 -0.32
C LEU A 99 -6.86 -0.26 -1.00
N PRO A 100 -7.82 -1.14 -1.34
CA PRO A 100 -9.13 -0.71 -1.83
C PRO A 100 -9.89 0.16 -0.84
N LEU A 101 -9.82 -0.15 0.47
CA LEU A 101 -10.38 0.72 1.50
C LEU A 101 -9.69 2.10 1.49
N PHE A 102 -8.35 2.12 1.48
CA PHE A 102 -7.61 3.38 1.47
C PHE A 102 -7.89 4.23 0.23
N ARG A 103 -8.06 3.60 -0.94
CA ARG A 103 -8.43 4.29 -2.19
C ARG A 103 -9.76 5.03 -2.09
N ARG A 104 -10.74 4.53 -1.33
CA ARG A 104 -12.04 5.17 -1.12
C ARG A 104 -12.01 6.39 -0.19
N ILE A 105 -10.95 6.56 0.59
CA ILE A 105 -10.86 7.61 1.62
C ILE A 105 -9.80 8.68 1.31
N THR A 106 -8.86 8.42 0.41
CA THR A 106 -7.85 9.39 0.01
C THR A 106 -8.41 10.42 -0.97
N ASP A 107 -7.83 11.63 -0.97
CA ASP A 107 -8.18 12.73 -1.86
C ASP A 107 -7.44 12.69 -3.21
N ARG A 108 -6.65 11.63 -3.46
CA ARG A 108 -5.81 11.48 -4.65
C ARG A 108 -5.87 10.06 -5.21
N GLU A 109 -5.96 9.97 -6.53
CA GLU A 109 -5.83 8.69 -7.22
C GLU A 109 -4.41 8.12 -7.12
N PHE A 110 -4.32 6.80 -6.94
CA PHE A 110 -3.06 6.06 -7.01
C PHE A 110 -3.34 4.64 -7.54
N SER A 111 -2.33 4.05 -8.16
CA SER A 111 -2.34 2.66 -8.62
C SER A 111 -1.48 1.78 -7.71
N PHE A 112 -1.86 0.52 -7.57
CA PHE A 112 -1.06 -0.48 -6.86
C PHE A 112 -1.04 -1.80 -7.64
N ILE A 113 0.05 -2.55 -7.49
CA ILE A 113 0.23 -3.87 -8.10
C ILE A 113 0.87 -4.81 -7.07
N LEU A 114 0.57 -6.10 -7.19
CA LEU A 114 1.11 -7.16 -6.35
C LEU A 114 2.28 -7.86 -7.04
N ALA A 115 3.47 -7.76 -6.45
CA ALA A 115 4.64 -8.51 -6.88
C ALA A 115 4.77 -9.81 -6.07
N LYS A 116 4.74 -10.96 -6.76
CA LYS A 116 4.98 -12.29 -6.16
C LYS A 116 6.22 -12.94 -6.80
N GLY A 117 6.78 -13.96 -6.15
CA GLY A 117 7.84 -14.77 -6.75
C GLY A 117 7.33 -15.54 -7.97
N ARG A 118 8.20 -15.80 -8.95
CA ARG A 118 7.85 -16.47 -10.24
C ARG A 118 7.05 -17.77 -10.07
N GLN A 119 7.38 -18.56 -9.05
CA GLN A 119 6.70 -19.84 -8.75
C GLN A 119 5.22 -19.68 -8.36
N ARG A 120 4.74 -18.44 -8.15
CA ARG A 120 3.33 -18.13 -7.84
C ARG A 120 2.50 -17.77 -9.08
N TYR A 121 3.09 -17.81 -10.27
CA TYR A 121 2.40 -17.57 -11.54
C TYR A 121 2.32 -18.87 -12.34
N CYS A 122 1.15 -19.16 -12.90
CA CYS A 122 0.97 -20.30 -13.79
C CYS A 122 1.63 -20.01 -15.14
N CYS A 123 2.34 -20.99 -15.69
CA CYS A 123 2.87 -20.89 -17.04
C CYS A 123 1.74 -21.21 -18.03
N ALA A 124 1.34 -20.22 -18.84
CA ALA A 124 0.24 -20.34 -19.79
C ALA A 124 0.44 -21.49 -20.78
N GLU A 125 1.66 -21.68 -21.29
CA GLU A 125 2.01 -22.77 -22.19
C GLU A 125 1.84 -24.15 -21.53
N LYS A 126 2.41 -24.35 -20.34
CA LYS A 126 2.26 -25.62 -19.60
C LYS A 126 0.80 -25.91 -19.24
N LEU A 127 0.03 -24.88 -18.93
CA LEU A 127 -1.39 -25.01 -18.65
C LEU A 127 -2.16 -25.45 -19.91
N ALA A 128 -1.90 -24.81 -21.05
CA ALA A 128 -2.53 -25.16 -22.33
C ALA A 128 -2.26 -26.62 -22.72
N THR A 129 -0.99 -27.06 -22.62
CA THR A 129 -0.62 -28.46 -22.85
C THR A 129 -1.33 -29.42 -21.90
N ALA A 130 -1.40 -29.10 -20.60
CA ALA A 130 -2.07 -29.95 -19.61
C ALA A 130 -3.60 -29.99 -19.79
N SER A 131 -4.20 -28.95 -20.36
CA SER A 131 -5.65 -28.85 -20.61
C SER A 131 -6.09 -29.50 -21.92
N GLY A 132 -5.18 -30.10 -22.71
CA GLY A 132 -5.53 -30.76 -23.98
C GLY A 132 -5.94 -29.80 -25.09
N VAL A 133 -5.59 -28.51 -24.97
CA VAL A 133 -5.80 -27.52 -26.03
C VAL A 133 -4.63 -27.66 -27.00
N ASP A 134 -4.87 -28.23 -28.18
CA ASP A 134 -3.86 -28.45 -29.20
C ASP A 134 -3.17 -27.14 -29.63
N GLY A 135 -1.89 -27.02 -29.26
CA GLY A 135 -0.79 -26.58 -30.12
C GLY A 135 -0.79 -25.19 -30.78
N GLY A 136 -1.80 -24.34 -30.57
CA GLY A 136 -1.76 -22.95 -31.02
C GLY A 136 -0.76 -22.17 -30.19
N GLN A 137 0.34 -21.70 -30.79
CA GLN A 137 1.34 -20.86 -30.14
C GLN A 137 0.64 -19.61 -29.56
N LEU A 138 0.37 -19.61 -28.26
CA LEU A 138 -0.23 -18.48 -27.56
C LEU A 138 0.75 -17.31 -27.62
N ALA A 139 0.35 -16.23 -28.31
CA ALA A 139 1.12 -14.99 -28.31
C ALA A 139 1.25 -14.49 -26.87
N MET A 140 2.46 -14.54 -26.32
CA MET A 140 2.76 -14.17 -24.93
C MET A 140 2.61 -12.67 -24.64
N PHE A 141 2.48 -11.84 -25.68
CA PHE A 141 2.30 -10.39 -25.59
C PHE A 141 1.35 -9.91 -26.69
N GLU A 142 0.16 -9.44 -26.31
CA GLU A 142 -0.75 -8.74 -27.23
C GLU A 142 -0.34 -7.26 -27.43
N THR A 143 0.40 -6.70 -26.47
CA THR A 143 0.99 -5.37 -26.54
C THR A 143 2.39 -5.36 -25.90
N LYS A 144 3.31 -4.57 -26.48
CA LYS A 144 4.64 -4.34 -25.92
C LYS A 144 4.55 -3.69 -24.52
N PRO A 145 5.45 -4.04 -23.58
CA PRO A 145 5.54 -3.40 -22.27
C PRO A 145 5.93 -1.92 -22.36
#